data_AF-A0A9D4TU32-F1
#
_entry.id   AF-A0A9D4TU32-F1
#
_cell.length_a   1.000
_cell.length_b   1.000
_cell.length_c   1.000
_cell.angle_alpha   90.00
_cell.angle_beta   90.00
_cell.angle_gamma   90.00
#
_symmetry.space_group_name_H-M   'P 1'
#
loop_
_entity.id
_entity.type
_entity.pdbx_description
1 polymer ?
#
loop_
_entity_poly.entity_id
_entity_poly.type
_entity_poly.pdbx_seq_one_letter_code
_entity_poly.pdbx_strand_id
1 'polypeptide(L)'
;MIMPLLYVSTRCSTAELEEGLLFEAVAAPHAMGYEQMHLLITQLLAYLSTDSRSLDVVRQAAYCKRMLAGVLAAGDVGMMNTLLCHVQQMLRRSRRLQGLLDHESGGTSGYNAHASDPVEAGALTAPLWELSLLTQHYHPRIMENALQQLGRKA
;
A
#
# COMPACT_ATOMS: atom_id res chain seq x y z
N MET A 1 30.33 -19.57 9.67
CA MET A 1 30.19 -18.19 9.17
C MET A 1 29.71 -18.23 7.72
N ILE A 2 28.43 -18.56 7.50
CA ILE A 2 27.74 -18.42 6.21
C ILE A 2 26.25 -18.19 6.56
N MET A 3 25.80 -16.93 6.49
CA MET A 3 24.38 -16.58 6.52
C MET A 3 23.81 -16.80 5.13
N PRO A 4 22.73 -17.58 4.94
CA PRO A 4 22.03 -17.59 3.67
C PRO A 4 21.20 -16.31 3.56
N LEU A 5 21.55 -15.50 2.56
CA LEU A 5 20.72 -14.45 1.99
C LEU A 5 19.36 -15.05 1.59
N LEU A 6 18.33 -14.83 2.40
CA LEU A 6 16.95 -14.98 1.94
C LEU A 6 16.62 -13.79 1.03
N TYR A 7 16.96 -13.99 -0.24
CA TYR A 7 16.44 -13.26 -1.37
C TYR A 7 14.94 -13.49 -1.45
N VAL A 8 14.15 -12.66 -0.78
CA VAL A 8 12.67 -12.67 -0.88
C VAL A 8 12.30 -12.06 -2.23
N SER A 9 12.44 -12.88 -3.27
CA SER A 9 11.76 -12.69 -4.55
C SER A 9 10.38 -13.33 -4.42
N THR A 10 9.40 -12.59 -3.93
CA THR A 10 8.01 -13.02 -4.00
C THR A 10 7.41 -12.52 -5.31
N ARG A 11 7.67 -13.30 -6.37
CA ARG A 11 6.71 -13.38 -7.46
C ARG A 11 5.36 -13.69 -6.86
N CYS A 12 4.41 -12.80 -7.12
CA CYS A 12 3.00 -13.01 -6.94
C CYS A 12 2.59 -14.32 -7.64
N SER A 13 2.40 -15.38 -6.86
CA SER A 13 1.67 -16.58 -7.26
C SER A 13 1.01 -17.14 -6.00
N THR A 14 -0.29 -16.91 -5.93
CA THR A 14 -1.36 -17.64 -5.22
C THR A 14 -1.04 -19.12 -4.99
N ALA A 15 -1.53 -19.85 -3.99
CA ALA A 15 -2.51 -19.68 -2.94
C ALA A 15 -2.45 -20.99 -2.10
N GLU A 16 -3.24 -21.06 -1.02
CA GLU A 16 -3.73 -22.31 -0.39
C GLU A 16 -3.04 -22.94 0.83
N LEU A 17 -1.92 -22.44 1.38
CA LEU A 17 -1.24 -23.20 2.47
C LEU A 17 -1.05 -22.55 3.85
N GLU A 18 -1.52 -21.33 4.15
CA GLU A 18 -1.15 -20.69 5.43
C GLU A 18 -2.26 -19.94 6.20
N GLU A 19 -3.53 -20.33 6.12
CA GLU A 19 -4.55 -19.66 6.96
C GLU A 19 -4.40 -19.95 8.47
N GLY A 20 -3.88 -21.13 8.84
CA GLY A 20 -3.69 -21.51 10.26
C GLY A 20 -2.46 -20.87 10.92
N LEU A 21 -1.34 -20.79 10.19
CA LEU A 21 -0.07 -20.22 10.68
C LEU A 21 -0.14 -18.69 10.84
N LEU A 22 -0.95 -18.04 10.01
CA LEU A 22 -1.18 -16.59 10.07
C LEU A 22 -1.83 -16.16 11.40
N PHE A 23 -2.81 -16.91 11.91
CA PHE A 23 -3.50 -16.55 13.14
C PHE A 23 -2.62 -16.78 14.38
N GLU A 24 -1.81 -17.84 14.37
CA GLU A 24 -0.89 -18.17 15.45
C GLU A 24 0.26 -17.14 15.57
N ALA A 25 0.76 -16.63 14.43
CA ALA A 25 1.75 -15.55 14.41
C ALA A 25 1.20 -14.20 14.92
N VAL A 26 -0.08 -13.90 14.65
CA VAL A 26 -0.75 -12.70 15.19
C VAL A 26 -0.95 -12.78 16.70
N ALA A 27 -1.05 -13.98 17.28
CA ALA A 27 -1.31 -14.18 18.70
C ALA A 27 -0.13 -13.82 19.63
N ALA A 28 1.11 -13.72 19.11
CA ALA A 28 2.30 -13.42 19.91
C ALA A 28 3.20 -12.30 19.31
N PRO A 29 2.70 -11.06 19.19
CA PRO A 29 3.39 -9.97 18.51
C PRO A 29 4.69 -9.52 19.23
N HIS A 30 4.79 -9.75 20.53
CA HIS A 30 5.90 -9.28 21.38
C HIS A 30 7.22 -10.05 21.21
N ALA A 31 7.23 -11.18 20.48
CA ALA A 31 8.44 -11.97 20.22
C ALA A 31 8.99 -11.81 18.79
N MET A 32 8.30 -11.05 17.94
CA MET A 32 8.64 -10.92 16.52
C MET A 32 9.49 -9.67 16.27
N GLY A 33 10.49 -9.80 15.39
CA GLY A 33 11.24 -8.66 14.88
C GLY A 33 10.37 -7.79 13.97
N TYR A 34 10.69 -6.50 13.88
CA TYR A 34 9.97 -5.52 13.06
C TYR A 34 9.77 -6.00 11.61
N GLU A 35 10.79 -6.64 11.02
CA GLU A 35 10.71 -7.20 9.66
C GLU A 35 9.58 -8.22 9.47
N GLN A 36 9.36 -9.11 10.46
CA GLN A 36 8.30 -10.12 10.41
C GLN A 36 6.92 -9.48 10.61
N MET A 37 6.84 -8.46 11.47
CA MET A 37 5.60 -7.69 11.68
C MET A 37 5.14 -6.98 10.40
N HIS A 38 6.06 -6.37 9.63
CA HIS A 38 5.70 -5.69 8.39
C HIS A 38 5.13 -6.65 7.33
N LEU A 39 5.67 -7.87 7.26
CA LEU A 39 5.18 -8.91 6.35
C LEU A 39 3.77 -9.37 6.73
N LEU A 40 3.51 -9.60 8.01
CA LEU A 40 2.18 -10.00 8.51
C LEU A 40 1.14 -8.91 8.24
N ILE A 41 1.48 -7.64 8.48
CA ILE A 41 0.60 -6.50 8.13
C ILE A 41 0.30 -6.53 6.63
N THR A 42 1.30 -6.72 5.78
CA THR A 42 1.11 -6.78 4.32
C THR A 42 0.17 -7.92 3.92
N GLN A 43 0.34 -9.11 4.52
CA GLN A 43 -0.50 -10.27 4.25
C GLN A 43 -1.94 -10.05 4.71
N LEU A 44 -2.13 -9.50 5.91
CA LEU A 44 -3.47 -9.16 6.42
C LEU A 44 -4.16 -8.14 5.53
N LEU A 45 -3.47 -7.06 5.15
CA LEU A 45 -4.03 -6.04 4.27
C LEU A 45 -4.33 -6.60 2.87
N ALA A 46 -3.45 -7.46 2.34
CA ALA A 46 -3.70 -8.18 1.09
C ALA A 46 -4.93 -9.07 1.19
N TYR A 47 -5.11 -9.80 2.29
CA TYR A 47 -6.29 -10.63 2.53
C TYR A 47 -7.58 -9.78 2.57
N LEU A 48 -7.60 -8.72 3.39
CA LEU A 48 -8.73 -7.79 3.48
C LEU A 48 -9.06 -7.11 2.15
N SER A 49 -8.06 -6.93 1.28
CA SER A 49 -8.22 -6.34 -0.05
C SER A 49 -8.55 -7.37 -1.15
N THR A 50 -8.41 -8.67 -0.89
CA THR A 50 -8.60 -9.73 -1.88
C THR A 50 -10.06 -10.17 -2.00
N ASP A 51 -10.85 -10.07 -0.92
CA ASP A 51 -12.30 -10.30 -0.93
C ASP A 51 -13.11 -9.12 -1.54
N SER A 52 -12.42 -8.21 -2.22
CA SER A 52 -12.90 -6.94 -2.76
C SER A 52 -13.91 -7.01 -3.91
N ARG A 53 -14.51 -8.18 -4.20
CA ARG A 53 -15.64 -8.25 -5.16
C ARG A 53 -16.83 -7.38 -4.69
N SER A 54 -16.85 -6.98 -3.42
CA SER A 54 -17.86 -6.12 -2.78
C SER A 54 -17.40 -4.68 -2.47
N LEU A 55 -16.12 -4.32 -2.62
CA LEU A 55 -15.63 -3.00 -2.22
C LEU A 55 -15.82 -1.96 -3.32
N ASP A 56 -16.65 -0.95 -3.04
CA ASP A 56 -16.85 0.18 -3.92
C ASP A 56 -15.54 0.94 -4.19
N VAL A 57 -15.40 1.46 -5.41
CA VAL A 57 -14.19 2.12 -5.91
C VAL A 57 -13.86 3.35 -5.07
N VAL A 58 -14.89 4.06 -4.57
CA VAL A 58 -14.71 5.22 -3.69
C VAL A 58 -14.03 4.83 -2.38
N ARG A 59 -14.44 3.69 -1.78
CA ARG A 59 -13.83 3.18 -0.54
C ARG A 59 -12.39 2.74 -0.78
N GLN A 60 -12.12 2.10 -1.91
CA GLN A 60 -10.75 1.72 -2.30
C GLN A 60 -9.86 2.95 -2.50
N ALA A 61 -10.36 4.00 -3.15
CA ALA A 61 -9.63 5.25 -3.34
C ALA A 61 -9.30 5.93 -2.00
N ALA A 62 -10.28 6.00 -1.08
CA ALA A 62 -10.07 6.55 0.26
C ALA A 62 -9.05 5.75 1.07
N TYR A 63 -9.10 4.42 0.95
CA TYR A 63 -8.12 3.54 1.57
C TYR A 63 -6.71 3.77 1.02
N CYS A 64 -6.53 3.82 -0.30
CA CYS A 64 -5.24 4.14 -0.92
C CYS A 64 -4.70 5.50 -0.45
N LYS A 65 -5.55 6.54 -0.40
CA LYS A 65 -5.18 7.88 0.06
C LYS A 65 -4.69 7.88 1.50
N ARG A 66 -5.44 7.25 2.41
CA ARG A 66 -5.06 7.14 3.82
C ARG A 66 -3.79 6.32 4.01
N MET A 67 -3.62 5.27 3.22
CA MET A 67 -2.43 4.42 3.29
C MET A 67 -1.18 5.18 2.83
N LEU A 68 -1.27 5.96 1.75
CA LEU A 68 -0.17 6.81 1.29
C LEU A 68 0.14 7.93 2.27
N ALA A 69 -0.87 8.52 2.92
CA ALA A 69 -0.64 9.44 4.04
C ALA A 69 0.08 8.73 5.21
N GLY A 70 -0.29 7.48 5.50
CA GLY A 70 0.39 6.62 6.47
C GLY A 70 1.84 6.31 6.08
N VAL A 71 2.13 6.11 4.80
CA VAL A 71 3.52 5.97 4.29
C VAL A 71 4.31 7.23 4.59
N LEU A 72 3.77 8.41 4.29
CA LEU A 72 4.45 9.69 4.54
C LEU A 72 4.69 9.95 6.04
N ALA A 73 3.81 9.45 6.90
CA ALA A 73 3.95 9.56 8.35
C ALA A 73 4.81 8.46 8.98
N ALA A 74 5.09 7.36 8.25
CA ALA A 74 5.87 6.26 8.77
C ALA A 74 7.35 6.64 8.84
N GLY A 75 7.96 6.49 10.02
CA GLY A 75 9.40 6.71 10.22
C GLY A 75 10.28 5.51 9.85
N ASP A 76 9.67 4.34 9.65
CA ASP A 76 10.38 3.10 9.33
C ASP A 76 10.28 2.77 7.83
N VAL A 77 11.44 2.53 7.21
CA VAL A 77 11.54 2.26 5.77
C VAL A 77 10.88 0.92 5.40
N GLY A 78 10.93 -0.07 6.30
CA GLY A 78 10.29 -1.37 6.11
C GLY A 78 8.77 -1.23 5.97
N MET A 79 8.13 -0.54 6.91
CA MET A 79 6.71 -0.18 6.87
C MET A 79 6.35 0.63 5.62
N MET A 80 7.15 1.64 5.27
CA MET A 80 6.87 2.47 4.10
C MET A 80 6.85 1.61 2.83
N ASN A 81 7.83 0.73 2.69
CA ASN A 81 7.95 -0.14 1.53
C ASN A 81 6.79 -1.13 1.44
N THR A 82 6.40 -1.76 2.55
CA THR A 82 5.30 -2.73 2.56
C THR A 82 3.96 -2.09 2.21
N LEU A 83 3.65 -0.95 2.80
CA LEU A 83 2.43 -0.20 2.48
C LEU A 83 2.43 0.26 1.01
N LEU A 84 3.57 0.73 0.49
CA LEU A 84 3.68 1.11 -0.93
C LEU A 84 3.47 -0.07 -1.88
N CYS A 85 4.06 -1.23 -1.59
CA CYS A 85 3.83 -2.44 -2.37
C CYS A 85 2.35 -2.85 -2.35
N HIS A 86 1.67 -2.69 -1.21
CA HIS A 86 0.25 -2.98 -1.11
C HIS A 86 -0.61 -2.01 -1.93
N VAL A 87 -0.33 -0.70 -1.89
CA VAL A 87 -0.98 0.30 -2.77
C VAL A 87 -0.77 -0.07 -4.24
N GLN A 88 0.44 -0.45 -4.63
CA GLN A 88 0.73 -0.87 -6.01
C GLN A 88 -0.11 -2.07 -6.44
N GLN A 89 -0.29 -3.06 -5.57
CA GLN A 89 -1.13 -4.22 -5.83
C GLN A 89 -2.59 -3.81 -6.07
N MET A 90 -3.12 -2.88 -5.27
CA MET A 90 -4.47 -2.35 -5.44
C MET A 90 -4.65 -1.59 -6.76
N LEU A 91 -3.70 -0.70 -7.10
CA LEU A 91 -3.70 0.06 -8.36
C LEU A 91 -3.61 -0.85 -9.59
N ARG A 92 -2.85 -1.95 -9.50
CA ARG A 92 -2.76 -2.95 -10.58
C ARG A 92 -4.05 -3.75 -10.74
N ARG A 93 -4.77 -4.01 -9.65
CA ARG A 93 -6.02 -4.80 -9.66
C ARG A 93 -7.22 -4.01 -10.18
N SER A 94 -7.31 -2.71 -9.90
CA SER A 94 -8.44 -1.88 -10.28
C SER A 94 -8.03 -0.79 -11.28
N ARG A 95 -8.42 -0.96 -12.56
CA ARG A 95 -8.17 0.06 -13.60
C ARG A 95 -8.81 1.41 -13.27
N ARG A 96 -9.92 1.43 -12.54
CA ARG A 96 -10.59 2.68 -12.13
C ARG A 96 -9.74 3.50 -11.16
N LEU A 97 -8.90 2.86 -10.33
CA LEU A 97 -7.97 3.56 -9.44
C LEU A 97 -6.77 4.15 -10.19
N GLN A 98 -6.43 3.62 -11.37
CA GLN A 98 -5.34 4.18 -12.18
C GLN A 98 -5.67 5.60 -12.66
N GLY A 99 -6.95 5.93 -12.85
CA GLY A 99 -7.39 7.30 -13.14
C GLY A 99 -7.12 8.30 -12.01
N LEU A 100 -6.73 7.86 -10.80
CA LEU A 100 -6.25 8.75 -9.74
C LEU A 100 -4.81 9.23 -9.96
N LEU A 101 -4.05 8.55 -10.81
CA LEU A 101 -2.69 8.95 -11.23
C LEU A 101 -2.76 9.98 -12.36
N ASP A 102 -3.74 9.83 -13.25
CA ASP A 102 -3.96 10.67 -14.42
C ASP A 102 -5.03 11.74 -14.09
N HIS A 103 -4.62 12.86 -13.49
CA HIS A 103 -5.54 14.01 -13.32
C HIS A 103 -5.18 15.14 -14.28
N GLU A 104 -6.04 15.34 -15.30
CA GLU A 104 -5.97 16.48 -16.22
C GLU A 104 -6.59 17.76 -15.67
N SER A 105 -7.39 17.68 -14.61
CA SER A 105 -8.08 18.86 -14.05
C SER A 105 -7.42 19.32 -12.76
N GLY A 106 -6.79 20.50 -12.79
CA GLY A 106 -6.33 21.27 -11.62
C GLY A 106 -7.48 21.80 -10.75
N GLY A 107 -8.46 20.96 -10.43
CA GLY A 107 -9.55 21.28 -9.53
C GLY A 107 -9.12 21.14 -8.07
N THR A 108 -9.73 21.96 -7.21
CA THR A 108 -9.62 21.80 -5.76
C THR A 108 -10.13 20.42 -5.34
N SER A 109 -9.22 19.57 -4.89
CA SER A 109 -9.52 18.26 -4.32
C SER A 109 -10.43 18.42 -3.11
N GLY A 110 -11.70 18.01 -3.22
CA GLY A 110 -12.67 17.94 -2.11
C GLY A 110 -12.39 16.80 -1.13
N TYR A 111 -11.11 16.40 -0.95
CA TYR A 111 -10.74 15.30 -0.06
C TYR A 111 -10.75 15.73 1.40
N ASN A 112 -11.54 15.04 2.23
CA ASN A 112 -11.57 15.21 3.68
C ASN A 112 -10.96 13.99 4.37
N ALA A 113 -9.72 14.14 4.86
CA ALA A 113 -9.00 13.08 5.57
C ALA A 113 -9.67 12.66 6.89
N HIS A 114 -10.40 13.57 7.53
CA HIS A 114 -11.04 13.35 8.82
C HIS A 114 -12.47 12.80 8.74
N ALA A 115 -13.01 12.63 7.53
CA ALA A 115 -14.33 12.02 7.35
C ALA A 115 -14.34 10.60 7.94
N SER A 116 -15.37 10.25 8.73
CA SER A 116 -15.46 8.91 9.31
C SER A 116 -15.77 7.87 8.24
N ASP A 117 -16.76 8.15 7.37
CA ASP A 117 -17.09 7.29 6.24
C ASP A 117 -16.11 7.50 5.08
N PRO A 118 -15.41 6.45 4.59
CA PRO A 118 -14.55 6.55 3.42
C PRO A 118 -15.28 7.02 2.14
N VAL A 119 -16.61 6.85 2.04
CA VAL A 119 -17.38 7.32 0.87
C VAL A 119 -17.48 8.85 0.85
N GLU A 120 -17.68 9.47 2.01
CA GLU A 120 -17.79 10.92 2.16
C GLU A 120 -16.44 11.64 2.07
N ALA A 121 -15.34 10.89 2.17
CA ALA A 121 -14.00 11.46 2.14
C ALA A 121 -13.64 12.12 0.80
N GLY A 122 -14.36 11.88 -0.29
CA GLY A 122 -14.09 12.54 -1.59
C GLY A 122 -12.77 12.12 -2.25
N ALA A 123 -12.25 10.95 -1.90
CA ALA A 123 -10.92 10.51 -2.35
C ALA A 123 -10.82 10.23 -3.85
N LEU A 124 -11.94 9.91 -4.51
CA LEU A 124 -11.94 9.62 -5.95
C LEU A 124 -11.65 10.87 -6.81
N THR A 125 -11.99 12.05 -6.30
CA THR A 125 -11.77 13.35 -6.98
C THR A 125 -10.40 13.95 -6.68
N ALA A 126 -9.58 13.26 -5.90
CA ALA A 126 -8.31 13.75 -5.39
C ALA A 126 -7.16 12.90 -5.95
N PRO A 127 -6.24 13.48 -6.74
CA PRO A 127 -5.14 12.71 -7.31
C PRO A 127 -4.11 12.34 -6.25
N LEU A 128 -3.35 11.27 -6.48
CA LEU A 128 -2.38 10.71 -5.53
C LEU A 128 -1.05 11.49 -5.47
N TRP A 129 -1.09 12.77 -5.06
CA TRP A 129 0.10 13.62 -4.92
C TRP A 129 1.15 13.06 -3.95
N GLU A 130 0.73 12.24 -3.00
CA GLU A 130 1.61 11.58 -2.03
C GLU A 130 2.68 10.75 -2.75
N LEU A 131 2.33 10.08 -3.87
CA LEU A 131 3.30 9.34 -4.68
C LEU A 131 4.31 10.26 -5.35
N SER A 132 3.88 11.43 -5.81
CA SER A 132 4.78 12.43 -6.39
C SER A 132 5.77 12.95 -5.34
N LEU A 133 5.31 13.17 -4.10
CA LEU A 133 6.19 13.57 -3.00
C LEU A 133 7.22 12.48 -2.65
N LEU A 134 6.80 11.21 -2.67
CA LEU A 134 7.68 10.07 -2.39
C LEU A 134 8.78 9.87 -3.44
N THR A 135 8.66 10.44 -4.65
CA THR A 135 9.76 10.45 -5.63
C THR A 135 10.97 11.26 -5.19
N GLN A 136 10.83 12.09 -4.15
CA GLN A 136 11.92 12.88 -3.57
C GLN A 136 12.39 12.33 -2.22
N HIS A 137 11.98 11.12 -1.87
CA HIS A 137 12.32 10.50 -0.59
C HIS A 137 13.82 10.16 -0.51
N TYR A 138 14.44 10.35 0.66
CA TYR A 138 15.88 10.14 0.86
C TYR A 138 16.33 8.70 0.62
N HIS A 139 15.45 7.74 0.88
CA HIS A 139 15.73 6.31 0.71
C HIS A 139 15.51 5.87 -0.75
N PRO A 140 16.54 5.34 -1.45
CA PRO A 140 16.48 5.09 -2.89
C PRO A 140 15.40 4.07 -3.29
N ARG A 141 15.19 3.00 -2.50
CA ARG A 141 14.15 2.00 -2.81
C ARG A 141 12.73 2.57 -2.77
N ILE A 142 12.47 3.55 -1.89
CA ILE A 142 11.15 4.17 -1.76
C ILE A 142 10.89 5.07 -2.97
N MET A 143 11.90 5.86 -3.35
CA MET A 143 11.89 6.66 -4.56
C MET A 143 11.66 5.80 -5.81
N GLU A 144 12.43 4.73 -5.99
CA GLU A 144 12.31 3.80 -7.13
C GLU A 144 10.90 3.20 -7.22
N ASN A 145 10.34 2.74 -6.10
CA ASN A 145 8.99 2.18 -6.06
C ASN A 145 7.91 3.22 -6.40
N ALA A 146 8.04 4.45 -5.90
CA ALA A 146 7.12 5.54 -6.24
C ALA A 146 7.18 5.90 -7.73
N LEU A 147 8.39 5.97 -8.30
CA LEU A 147 8.61 6.22 -9.72
C LEU A 147 8.02 5.10 -10.59
N GLN A 148 8.22 3.84 -10.18
CA GLN A 148 7.65 2.68 -10.86
C GLN A 148 6.11 2.72 -10.87
N GLN A 149 5.49 3.16 -9.77
CA GLN A 149 4.02 3.30 -9.69
C GLN A 149 3.48 4.41 -10.60
N LEU A 150 4.23 5.49 -10.77
CA LEU A 150 3.89 6.60 -11.67
C LEU A 150 4.22 6.30 -13.15
N GLY A 151 4.84 5.16 -13.46
CA GLY A 151 5.28 4.85 -14.82
C GLY A 151 6.39 5.79 -15.34
N ARG A 152 7.04 6.55 -14.45
CA ARG A 152 8.18 7.42 -14.80
C ARG A 152 9.45 6.58 -14.74
N LYS A 153 10.35 6.76 -15.71
CA LYS A 153 11.67 6.11 -15.66
C LYS A 153 12.44 6.69 -14.47
N ALA A 154 13.01 5.79 -13.66
CA ALA A 154 13.86 6.10 -12.52
C ALA A 154 15.18 6.76 -12.96
#